data_AF-N9EU95-F1
#
_entry.id   AF-N9EU95-F1
#
_cell.length_a   1.000
_cell.length_b   1.000
_cell.length_c   1.000
_cell.angle_alpha   90.00
_cell.angle_beta   90.00
_cell.angle_gamma   90.00
#
_symmetry.space_group_name_H-M   'P 1'
#
loop_
_entity.id
_entity.type
_entity.pdbx_description
1 polymer ?
#
loop_
_entity_poly.entity_id
_entity_poly.type
_entity_poly.pdbx_seq_one_letter_code
_entity_poly.pdbx_strand_id
1 'polypeptide(L)'
;MNPTIETQMLIRKPVAEVFNAFIDPAITTKFWFSSSTGPLKEGKIVQWSWDKYQVKSKVMVFNILENKLIQIAWGEDPKTSVDFIFEAVSVEQTYVTIRNYDIPLQGSELIKFIIDATGGFTTVLDGLKAYLEHGLVLNLVEDKFPPF
;
A
#
# COMPACT_ATOMS: atom_id res chain seq x y z
N MET A 1 21.16 12.62 3.36
CA MET A 1 20.54 11.35 2.91
C MET A 1 19.05 11.56 3.06
N ASN A 2 18.27 11.40 1.98
CA ASN A 2 16.82 11.51 2.10
C ASN A 2 16.30 10.20 2.72
N PRO A 3 15.43 10.27 3.73
CA PRO A 3 14.90 9.08 4.38
C PRO A 3 14.04 8.29 3.41
N THR A 4 14.26 6.99 3.36
CA THR A 4 13.41 6.03 2.67
C THR A 4 12.89 5.05 3.71
N ILE A 5 11.58 4.90 3.74
CA ILE A 5 10.90 3.87 4.53
C ILE A 5 10.81 2.63 3.64
N GLU A 6 11.16 1.48 4.19
CA GLU A 6 11.05 0.19 3.49
C GLU A 6 10.36 -0.81 4.42
N THR A 7 9.34 -1.49 3.91
CA THR A 7 8.64 -2.60 4.57
C THR A 7 8.45 -3.73 3.57
N GLN A 8 8.45 -4.97 4.03
CA GLN A 8 8.51 -6.11 3.13
C GLN A 8 7.90 -7.38 3.73
N MET A 9 7.39 -8.25 2.86
CA MET A 9 6.73 -9.49 3.26
C MET A 9 6.82 -10.55 2.15
N LEU A 10 7.07 -11.80 2.53
CA LEU A 10 6.87 -12.95 1.64
C LEU A 10 5.38 -13.35 1.64
N ILE A 11 4.78 -13.38 0.46
CA ILE A 11 3.42 -13.83 0.20
C ILE A 11 3.47 -15.16 -0.56
N ARG A 12 2.80 -16.19 -0.03
CA ARG A 12 2.74 -17.55 -0.60
C ARG A 12 1.68 -17.63 -1.70
N LYS A 13 1.84 -16.78 -2.72
CA LYS A 13 1.04 -16.77 -3.94
C LYS A 13 1.89 -16.40 -5.18
N PRO A 14 1.46 -16.81 -6.38
CA PRO A 14 2.06 -16.37 -7.64
C PRO A 14 2.06 -14.85 -7.79
N VAL A 15 3.10 -14.31 -8.42
CA VAL A 15 3.29 -12.84 -8.54
C VAL A 15 2.13 -12.13 -9.23
N ALA A 16 1.49 -12.77 -10.21
CA ALA A 16 0.32 -12.20 -10.88
C ALA A 16 -0.86 -11.97 -9.95
N GLU A 17 -1.10 -12.90 -9.01
CA GLU A 17 -2.17 -12.77 -8.01
C GLU A 17 -1.84 -11.65 -7.02
N VAL A 18 -0.60 -11.62 -6.53
CA VAL A 18 -0.14 -10.63 -5.56
C VAL A 18 -0.11 -9.21 -6.15
N PHE A 19 0.36 -9.07 -7.39
CA PHE A 19 0.35 -7.81 -8.13
C PHE A 19 -1.07 -7.32 -8.37
N ASN A 20 -1.96 -8.19 -8.87
CA ASN A 20 -3.35 -7.83 -9.12
C ASN A 20 -4.08 -7.40 -7.84
N ALA A 21 -3.71 -7.94 -6.67
CA ALA A 21 -4.29 -7.55 -5.38
C ALA A 21 -4.08 -6.06 -5.03
N PHE A 22 -3.07 -5.39 -5.58
CA PHE A 22 -2.85 -3.94 -5.45
C PHE A 22 -3.48 -3.12 -6.58
N ILE A 23 -3.81 -3.74 -7.72
CA ILE A 23 -4.41 -3.06 -8.88
C ILE A 23 -5.94 -3.01 -8.76
N ASP A 24 -6.56 -4.14 -8.42
CA ASP A 24 -8.01 -4.31 -8.44
C ASP A 24 -8.65 -3.99 -7.07
N PRO A 25 -9.45 -2.93 -6.95
CA PRO A 25 -10.09 -2.57 -5.69
C PRO A 25 -11.10 -3.62 -5.21
N ALA A 26 -11.60 -4.53 -6.05
CA ALA A 26 -12.38 -5.67 -5.58
C ALA A 26 -11.59 -6.54 -4.59
N ILE A 27 -10.26 -6.53 -4.71
CA ILE A 27 -9.32 -7.24 -3.85
C ILE A 27 -8.68 -6.30 -2.81
N THR A 28 -8.15 -5.14 -3.23
CA THR A 28 -7.41 -4.23 -2.33
C THR A 28 -8.26 -3.77 -1.14
N THR A 29 -9.57 -3.65 -1.34
CA THR A 29 -10.51 -3.24 -0.28
C THR A 29 -10.66 -4.27 0.84
N LYS A 30 -10.18 -5.51 0.63
CA LYS A 30 -10.22 -6.56 1.65
C LYS A 30 -9.12 -6.42 2.69
N PHE A 31 -8.11 -5.58 2.46
CA PHE A 31 -6.98 -5.45 3.39
C PHE A 31 -6.45 -4.03 3.60
N TRP A 32 -6.87 -3.01 2.83
CA TRP A 32 -6.28 -1.67 2.94
C TRP A 32 -7.26 -0.49 3.11
N PHE A 33 -8.12 -0.21 2.13
CA PHE A 33 -9.04 0.93 2.16
C PHE A 33 -10.49 0.48 1.91
N SER A 34 -11.48 1.30 2.27
CA SER A 34 -12.90 0.93 2.15
C SER A 34 -13.38 0.93 0.70
N SER A 35 -12.96 1.91 -0.10
CA SER A 35 -13.36 2.00 -1.51
C SER A 35 -12.33 2.75 -2.37
N SER A 36 -12.36 2.49 -3.68
CA SER A 36 -11.62 3.24 -4.70
C SER A 36 -12.56 3.64 -5.82
N THR A 37 -12.30 4.79 -6.45
CA THR A 37 -13.00 5.22 -7.67
C THR A 37 -12.71 4.33 -8.89
N GLY A 38 -11.71 3.44 -8.80
CA GLY A 38 -11.40 2.47 -9.83
C GLY A 38 -10.06 1.73 -9.61
N PRO A 39 -9.71 0.80 -10.52
CA PRO A 39 -8.42 0.14 -10.49
C PRO A 39 -7.27 1.10 -10.83
N LEU A 40 -6.07 0.75 -10.35
CA LEU A 40 -4.86 1.49 -10.69
C LEU A 40 -4.56 1.31 -12.19
N LYS A 41 -4.34 2.44 -12.87
CA LYS A 41 -3.99 2.51 -14.29
C LYS A 41 -2.94 3.59 -14.47
N GLU A 42 -1.91 3.30 -15.25
CA GLU A 42 -0.82 4.24 -15.51
C GLU A 42 -1.34 5.59 -16.04
N GLY A 43 -0.79 6.68 -15.51
CA GLY A 43 -1.16 8.06 -15.87
C GLY A 43 -2.56 8.48 -15.37
N LYS A 44 -3.23 7.67 -14.55
CA LYS A 44 -4.54 8.01 -13.96
C LYS A 44 -4.43 8.41 -12.50
N ILE A 45 -5.45 9.14 -12.06
CA ILE A 45 -5.68 9.47 -10.66
C ILE A 45 -6.88 8.65 -10.19
N VAL A 46 -6.74 7.99 -9.05
CA VAL A 46 -7.85 7.38 -8.33
C VAL A 46 -7.99 8.06 -6.97
N GLN A 47 -9.16 7.94 -6.36
CA GLN A 47 -9.38 8.36 -4.98
C GLN A 47 -9.68 7.14 -4.13
N TRP A 48 -8.88 6.94 -3.08
CA TRP A 48 -9.14 5.95 -2.04
C TRP A 48 -9.90 6.60 -0.89
N SER A 49 -10.81 5.86 -0.28
CA SER A 49 -11.62 6.32 0.86
C SER A 49 -11.54 5.34 2.02
N TRP A 50 -11.46 5.87 3.24
CA TRP A 50 -11.61 5.14 4.48
C TRP A 50 -12.86 5.64 5.19
N ASP A 51 -13.97 4.92 4.98
CA ASP A 51 -15.31 5.43 5.29
C ASP A 51 -15.52 5.64 6.79
N LYS A 52 -14.96 4.76 7.63
CA LYS A 52 -14.98 4.89 9.11
C LYS A 52 -14.40 6.23 9.59
N TYR A 53 -13.36 6.72 8.91
CA TYR A 53 -12.67 7.96 9.28
C TYR A 53 -13.14 9.17 8.46
N GLN A 54 -14.03 8.97 7.47
CA GLN A 54 -14.42 9.99 6.50
C GLN A 54 -13.22 10.63 5.77
N VAL A 55 -12.10 9.90 5.67
CA VAL A 55 -10.86 10.36 5.03
C VAL A 55 -10.84 9.89 3.58
N LYS A 56 -10.36 10.76 2.70
CA LYS A 56 -10.14 10.48 1.28
C LYS A 56 -8.73 10.91 0.90
N SER A 57 -8.11 10.17 -0.01
CA SER A 57 -6.78 10.51 -0.54
C SER A 57 -6.74 10.30 -2.04
N LYS A 58 -6.17 11.27 -2.76
CA LYS A 58 -5.92 11.15 -4.20
C LYS A 58 -4.59 10.43 -4.41
N VAL A 59 -4.62 9.43 -5.29
CA VAL A 59 -3.46 8.63 -5.66
C VAL A 59 -3.20 8.82 -7.14
N MET A 60 -2.03 9.36 -7.48
CA MET A 60 -1.57 9.50 -8.85
C MET A 60 -0.68 8.30 -9.19
N VAL A 61 -1.02 7.56 -10.24
CA VAL A 61 -0.24 6.42 -10.72
C VAL A 61 0.74 6.89 -11.79
N PHE A 62 2.04 6.76 -11.53
CA PHE A 62 3.08 7.19 -12.46
C PHE A 62 3.46 6.11 -13.47
N ASN A 63 3.66 4.89 -13.00
CA ASN A 63 4.22 3.81 -13.79
C ASN A 63 3.70 2.47 -13.28
N ILE A 64 3.35 1.58 -14.19
CA ILE A 64 3.01 0.20 -13.87
C ILE A 64 3.81 -0.73 -14.78
N LEU A 65 4.72 -1.50 -14.19
CA LEU A 65 5.39 -2.61 -14.85
C LEU A 65 4.74 -3.90 -14.36
N GLU A 66 3.99 -4.56 -15.23
CA GLU A 66 3.21 -5.74 -14.90
C GLU A 66 4.04 -6.78 -14.12
N ASN A 67 3.50 -7.24 -12.98
CA ASN A 67 4.10 -8.23 -12.08
C ASN A 67 5.47 -7.84 -11.51
N LYS A 68 5.84 -6.56 -11.55
CA LYS A 68 7.16 -6.08 -11.10
C LYS A 68 7.10 -4.82 -10.26
N LEU A 69 6.33 -3.82 -10.68
CA LEU A 69 6.36 -2.50 -10.08
C LEU A 69 5.03 -1.76 -10.24
N ILE A 70 4.59 -1.11 -9.18
CA ILE A 70 3.55 -0.08 -9.20
C ILE A 70 4.14 1.16 -8.53
N GLN A 71 4.20 2.28 -9.23
CA GLN A 71 4.69 3.55 -8.67
C GLN A 71 3.55 4.55 -8.56
N ILE A 72 3.35 5.08 -7.36
CA ILE A 72 2.34 6.08 -7.08
C ILE A 72 2.92 7.28 -6.34
N ALA A 73 2.24 8.41 -6.41
CA ALA A 73 2.30 9.41 -5.33
C ALA A 73 0.95 9.51 -4.65
N TRP A 74 1.01 9.59 -3.32
CA TRP A 74 -0.16 9.68 -2.47
C TRP A 74 0.08 10.61 -1.28
N GLY A 75 -1.01 11.05 -0.64
CA GLY A 75 -0.98 12.08 0.38
C GLY A 75 -1.14 13.49 -0.20
N GLU A 76 -1.71 14.40 0.59
CA GLU A 76 -1.85 15.81 0.23
C GLU A 76 -0.85 16.69 0.99
N ASP A 77 -0.59 16.40 2.27
CA ASP A 77 0.39 17.12 3.09
C ASP A 77 1.04 16.19 4.15
N PRO A 78 2.23 15.63 3.89
CA PRO A 78 2.98 15.72 2.65
C PRO A 78 2.51 14.73 1.58
N LYS A 79 2.63 15.13 0.31
CA LYS A 79 2.62 14.21 -0.82
C LYS A 79 3.96 13.48 -0.90
N THR A 80 3.93 12.14 -0.97
CA THR A 80 5.15 11.30 -1.02
C THR A 80 5.06 10.25 -2.12
N SER A 81 6.21 9.74 -2.55
CA SER A 81 6.33 8.69 -3.56
C SER A 81 6.29 7.32 -2.90
N VAL A 82 5.59 6.35 -3.51
CA VAL A 82 5.52 4.97 -3.05
C VAL A 82 5.72 4.01 -4.21
N ASP A 83 6.65 3.08 -4.03
CA ASP A 83 6.86 1.95 -4.94
C ASP A 83 6.39 0.66 -4.27
N PHE A 84 5.52 -0.09 -4.95
CA PHE A 84 5.24 -1.50 -4.66
C PHE A 84 6.05 -2.34 -5.62
N ILE A 85 7.04 -3.05 -5.08
CA ILE A 85 7.98 -3.87 -5.85
C ILE A 85 7.63 -5.34 -5.60
N PHE A 86 7.57 -6.11 -6.68
CA PHE A 86 7.17 -7.51 -6.66
C PHE A 86 8.28 -8.37 -7.24
N GLU A 87 8.80 -9.31 -6.45
CA GLU A 87 9.86 -10.22 -6.84
C GLU A 87 9.36 -11.66 -6.72
N ALA A 88 9.23 -12.36 -7.85
CA ALA A 88 8.88 -13.78 -7.84
C ALA A 88 10.05 -14.59 -7.25
N VAL A 89 9.82 -15.23 -6.10
CA VAL A 89 10.79 -16.10 -5.42
C VAL A 89 10.67 -17.54 -5.94
N SER A 90 9.43 -17.96 -6.23
CA SER A 90 9.11 -19.21 -6.93
C SER A 90 7.79 -19.06 -7.68
N VAL A 91 7.31 -20.12 -8.32
CA VAL A 91 5.99 -20.12 -9.01
C VAL A 91 4.85 -19.75 -8.04
N GLU A 92 4.97 -20.14 -6.76
CA GLU A 92 3.92 -19.98 -5.75
C GLU A 92 4.29 -18.97 -4.65
N GLN A 93 5.36 -18.19 -4.83
CA GLN A 93 5.84 -17.27 -3.80
C GLN A 93 6.35 -15.96 -4.40
N THR A 94 5.92 -14.86 -3.79
CA THR A 94 6.30 -13.50 -4.17
C THR A 94 6.80 -12.75 -2.95
N TYR A 95 7.93 -12.09 -3.08
CA TYR A 95 8.42 -11.14 -2.09
C TYR A 95 7.95 -9.75 -2.49
N VAL A 96 7.20 -9.09 -1.60
CA VAL A 96 6.67 -7.75 -1.82
C VAL A 96 7.47 -6.78 -0.97
N THR A 97 7.97 -5.71 -1.59
CA THR A 97 8.64 -4.61 -0.91
C THR A 97 7.87 -3.31 -1.19
N ILE A 98 7.52 -2.58 -0.14
CA ILE A 98 6.93 -1.24 -0.24
C ILE A 98 7.99 -0.23 0.19
N ARG A 99 8.33 0.69 -0.72
CA ARG A 99 9.22 1.83 -0.42
C ARG A 99 8.44 3.12 -0.41
N ASN A 100 8.61 3.93 0.63
CA ASN A 100 8.06 5.28 0.69
C ASN A 100 9.18 6.32 0.86
N TYR A 101 9.26 7.26 -0.06
CA TYR A 101 10.38 8.19 -0.21
C TYR A 101 9.90 9.55 -0.74
N ASP A 102 10.85 10.45 -1.01
CA ASP A 102 10.60 11.87 -1.32
C ASP A 102 9.80 12.59 -0.23
N ILE A 103 10.10 12.29 1.04
CA ILE A 103 9.41 12.81 2.21
C ILE A 103 9.91 14.24 2.51
N PRO A 104 9.08 15.28 2.32
CA PRO A 104 9.49 16.68 2.47
C PRO A 104 9.34 17.19 3.91
N LEU A 105 9.62 16.32 4.90
CA LEU A 105 9.51 16.64 6.33
C LEU A 105 10.89 16.64 7.00
N GLN A 106 11.00 17.32 8.14
CA GLN A 106 12.24 17.37 8.94
C GLN A 106 11.96 17.24 10.43
N GLY A 107 13.01 17.04 11.24
CA GLY A 107 12.93 17.05 12.70
C GLY A 107 11.95 16.02 13.27
N SER A 108 11.17 16.44 14.28
CA SER A 108 10.19 15.58 14.96
C SER A 108 9.04 15.14 14.06
N GLU A 109 8.62 15.99 13.11
CA GLU A 109 7.55 15.66 12.15
C GLU A 109 7.96 14.52 11.24
N LEU A 110 9.21 14.54 10.75
CA LEU A 110 9.77 13.45 9.97
C LEU A 110 9.82 12.14 10.77
N ILE A 111 10.28 12.20 12.02
CA ILE A 111 10.34 11.01 12.89
C ILE A 111 8.95 10.41 13.07
N LYS A 112 7.95 11.25 13.38
CA LYS A 112 6.56 10.82 13.53
C LYS A 112 6.03 10.18 12.25
N PHE A 113 6.23 10.84 11.11
CA PHE A 113 5.81 10.32 9.81
C PHE A 113 6.44 8.96 9.50
N ILE A 114 7.74 8.80 9.76
CA ILE A 114 8.43 7.52 9.55
C ILE A 114 7.82 6.41 10.40
N ILE A 115 7.57 6.66 11.68
CA ILE A 115 6.95 5.70 12.60
C ILE A 115 5.55 5.31 12.09
N ASP A 116 4.73 6.31 11.77
CA ASP A 116 3.34 6.11 11.34
C ASP A 116 3.26 5.37 10.00
N ALA A 117 4.04 5.78 9.00
CA ALA A 117 4.04 5.17 7.67
C ALA A 117 4.65 3.75 7.69
N THR A 118 5.73 3.52 8.45
CA THR A 118 6.28 2.16 8.65
C THR A 118 5.22 1.23 9.25
N GLY A 119 4.55 1.70 10.32
CA GLY A 119 3.47 0.94 10.96
C GLY A 119 2.27 0.72 10.04
N GLY A 120 1.89 1.71 9.23
CA GLY A 120 0.78 1.64 8.28
C GLY A 120 1.04 0.62 7.16
N PHE A 121 2.17 0.74 6.44
CA PHE A 121 2.49 -0.17 5.35
C PHE A 121 2.74 -1.61 5.82
N THR A 122 3.30 -1.79 7.02
CA THR A 122 3.41 -3.13 7.63
C THR A 122 2.02 -3.75 7.83
N THR A 123 1.07 -2.99 8.38
CA THR A 123 -0.32 -3.44 8.56
C THR A 123 -1.00 -3.80 7.24
N VAL A 124 -0.71 -3.08 6.15
CA VAL A 124 -1.19 -3.42 4.81
C VAL A 124 -0.65 -4.77 4.34
N LEU A 125 0.66 -5.00 4.50
CA LEU A 125 1.30 -6.27 4.12
C LEU A 125 0.77 -7.46 4.94
N ASP A 126 0.54 -7.27 6.24
CA ASP A 126 -0.05 -8.30 7.11
C ASP A 126 -1.48 -8.66 6.67
N GLY A 127 -2.29 -7.65 6.34
CA GLY A 127 -3.65 -7.84 5.85
C GLY A 127 -3.67 -8.54 4.49
N LEU A 128 -2.81 -8.12 3.56
CA LEU A 128 -2.62 -8.77 2.25
C LEU A 128 -2.28 -10.25 2.42
N LYS A 129 -1.32 -10.56 3.31
CA LYS A 129 -0.87 -11.92 3.58
C LYS A 129 -2.01 -12.79 4.10
N ALA A 130 -2.73 -12.32 5.12
CA ALA A 130 -3.86 -13.04 5.69
C ALA A 130 -4.98 -13.28 4.65
N TYR A 131 -5.26 -12.27 3.83
CA TYR A 131 -6.30 -12.38 2.82
C TYR A 131 -5.92 -13.34 1.69
N LEU A 132 -4.74 -13.18 1.08
CA LEU A 132 -4.34 -14.00 -0.05
C LEU A 132 -4.05 -15.45 0.35
N GLU A 133 -3.38 -15.68 1.48
CA GLU A 133 -2.98 -17.04 1.88
C GLU A 133 -4.12 -17.84 2.54
N HIS A 134 -5.08 -17.15 3.17
CA HIS A 134 -6.08 -17.80 4.01
C HIS A 134 -7.53 -17.34 3.77
N GLY A 135 -7.76 -16.36 2.89
CA GLY A 135 -9.09 -15.78 2.66
C GLY A 135 -9.63 -15.00 3.85
N LEU A 136 -8.78 -14.63 4.82
CA LEU A 136 -9.18 -13.96 6.06
C LEU A 136 -9.13 -12.43 5.91
N VAL A 137 -10.25 -11.78 6.22
CA VAL A 137 -10.33 -10.31 6.33
C VAL A 137 -10.21 -9.95 7.81
N LEU A 138 -9.04 -9.45 8.20
CA LEU A 138 -8.70 -9.18 9.60
C LEU A 138 -9.04 -7.76 10.07
N ASN A 139 -9.53 -6.90 9.17
CA ASN A 139 -9.87 -5.49 9.45
C ASN A 139 -8.72 -4.66 10.07
N LEU A 140 -7.46 -5.05 9.84
CA LEU A 140 -6.32 -4.47 10.56
C LEU A 140 -6.19 -2.94 10.41
N VAL A 141 -6.36 -2.41 9.20
CA VAL A 141 -6.29 -0.96 8.96
C VAL A 141 -7.45 -0.23 9.64
N GLU A 142 -8.64 -0.84 9.64
CA GLU A 142 -9.83 -0.30 10.30
C GLU A 142 -9.69 -0.29 11.82
N ASP A 143 -9.03 -1.29 12.41
CA ASP A 143 -8.90 -1.45 13.86
C ASP A 143 -7.64 -0.79 14.44
N LYS A 144 -6.64 -0.47 13.61
CA LYS A 144 -5.38 0.14 14.06
C LYS A 144 -5.59 1.53 14.67
N PHE A 145 -6.53 2.31 14.14
CA PHE A 145 -6.78 3.67 14.63
C PHE A 145 -8.02 3.71 15.52
N PRO A 146 -7.95 4.40 16.67
CA PRO A 146 -9.11 4.54 17.55
C PRO A 146 -10.22 5.33 16.85
N PRO A 147 -11.50 5.02 17.12
CA PRO A 147 -12.65 5.71 16.51
C PRO A 147 -12.98 7.08 17.16
N PHE A 148 -12.11 7.60 18.03
CA PHE A 148 -12.34 8.81 18.85
C PHE A 148 -11.28 9.88 18.62
#